data_AF-A0A7V9PDN4-F1
#
_entry.id   AF-A0A7V9PDN4-F1
#
_cell.length_a   1.000
_cell.length_b   1.000
_cell.length_c   1.000
_cell.angle_alpha   90.00
_cell.angle_beta   90.00
_cell.angle_gamma   90.00
#
_symmetry.space_group_name_H-M   'P 1'
#
loop_
_entity.id
_entity.type
_entity.pdbx_description
1 polymer ?
#
loop_
_entity_poly.entity_id
_entity_poly.type
_entity_poly.pdbx_seq_one_letter_code
_entity_poly.pdbx_strand_id
1 'polypeptide(L)'
;VPGYAAPEATVGPATRVYRTLVGPVRQVGGRRRGRAARGLAPGLRADAVTVAAELGLDVEPDLMVRLLGAWTQLFGMVSFEVFGHTHGVIEDHDAFFTAQVDALADLLELPSR
;
A
#
# COMPACT_ATOMS: atom_id res chain seq x y z
N VAL A 1 11.35 16.99 7.04
CA VAL A 1 12.47 17.72 7.65
C VAL A 1 13.65 17.65 6.69
N PRO A 2 14.02 18.75 6.01
CA PRO A 2 15.21 18.77 5.14
C PRO A 2 16.46 18.35 5.92
N GLY A 3 17.26 17.43 5.37
CA GLY A 3 18.48 16.93 6.03
C GLY A 3 18.27 15.81 7.06
N TYR A 4 17.05 15.27 7.19
CA TYR A 4 16.81 14.11 8.07
C TYR A 4 17.34 12.82 7.43
N ALA A 5 18.30 12.19 8.10
CA ALA A 5 18.68 10.81 7.86
C ALA A 5 17.97 9.92 8.89
N ALA A 6 17.16 8.97 8.42
CA ALA A 6 16.50 8.02 9.31
C ALA A 6 17.54 7.11 9.99
N PRO A 7 17.43 6.84 11.31
CA PRO A 7 18.28 5.86 11.97
C PRO A 7 18.19 4.49 11.27
N GLU A 8 19.32 3.83 11.01
CA GLU A 8 19.34 2.52 10.31
C GLU A 8 18.45 1.47 10.98
N ALA A 9 18.26 1.57 12.29
CA ALA A 9 17.40 0.70 13.08
C ALA A 9 15.91 0.75 12.66
N THR A 10 15.42 1.86 12.09
CA THR A 10 14.02 1.99 11.64
C THR A 10 13.84 1.65 10.16
N VAL A 11 14.93 1.59 9.39
CA VAL A 11 14.92 1.22 7.96
C VAL A 11 14.49 -0.24 7.78
N GLY A 12 15.03 -1.16 8.59
CA GLY A 12 14.70 -2.59 8.52
C GLY A 12 13.20 -2.91 8.73
N PRO A 13 12.56 -2.46 9.83
CA PRO A 13 11.13 -2.62 10.06
C PRO A 13 10.24 -1.99 8.98
N ALA A 14 10.56 -0.78 8.52
CA ALA A 14 9.82 -0.12 7.44
C ALA A 14 9.93 -0.90 6.11
N THR A 15 11.11 -1.43 5.81
CA THR A 15 11.37 -2.23 4.60
C THR A 15 10.59 -3.55 4.61
N ARG A 16 10.29 -4.15 5.77
CA ARG A 16 9.50 -5.39 5.84
C ARG A 16 8.07 -5.19 5.37
N VAL A 17 7.41 -4.13 5.82
CA VAL A 17 6.01 -3.82 5.42
C VAL A 17 5.94 -3.60 3.90
N TYR A 18 6.92 -2.86 3.39
CA TYR A 18 7.06 -2.62 1.97
C TYR A 18 7.26 -3.92 1.16
N ARG A 19 8.17 -4.82 1.58
CA ARG A 19 8.39 -6.11 0.90
C ARG A 19 7.17 -7.03 0.91
N THR A 20 6.41 -7.05 2.02
CA THR A 20 5.18 -7.85 2.14
C THR A 20 4.10 -7.39 1.17
N LEU A 21 3.99 -6.09 0.91
CA LEU A 21 3.04 -5.53 -0.05
C LEU A 21 3.46 -5.74 -1.51
N VAL A 22 4.75 -5.66 -1.79
CA VAL A 22 5.30 -5.71 -3.15
C VAL A 22 5.32 -7.12 -3.71
N GLY A 23 5.59 -8.12 -2.86
CA GLY A 23 5.65 -9.53 -3.27
C GLY A 23 4.40 -10.02 -4.01
N PRO A 24 3.19 -9.89 -3.44
CA PRO A 24 1.94 -10.27 -4.08
C PRO A 24 1.67 -9.49 -5.38
N VAL A 25 1.95 -8.18 -5.41
CA VAL A 25 1.70 -7.35 -6.60
C VAL A 25 2.59 -7.75 -7.78
N ARG A 26 3.85 -8.15 -7.53
CA ARG A 26 4.74 -8.71 -8.57
C ARG A 26 4.17 -9.96 -9.25
N GLN A 27 3.33 -10.72 -8.57
CA GLN A 27 2.70 -11.92 -9.15
C GLN A 27 1.51 -11.57 -10.07
N VAL A 28 0.94 -10.37 -9.91
CA VAL A 28 -0.20 -9.88 -10.70
C VAL A 28 0.24 -9.00 -11.87
N GLY A 29 1.40 -8.34 -11.75
CA GLY A 29 2.06 -7.54 -12.80
C GLY A 29 2.24 -8.35 -14.09
N GLY A 30 1.35 -8.11 -15.06
CA GLY A 30 1.32 -8.79 -16.35
C GLY A 30 -0.03 -9.41 -16.72
N ARG A 31 -0.98 -9.58 -15.80
CA ARG A 31 -2.20 -10.39 -16.08
C ARG A 31 -3.55 -9.68 -15.99
N ARG A 32 -3.69 -8.47 -15.44
CA ARG A 32 -5.02 -7.86 -15.29
C ARG A 32 -5.06 -6.37 -15.64
N ARG A 33 -5.80 -6.07 -16.70
CA ARG A 33 -6.25 -4.73 -17.14
C ARG A 33 -7.69 -4.47 -16.70
N GLY A 34 -8.08 -4.92 -15.49
CA GLY A 34 -9.48 -5.17 -15.14
C GLY A 34 -10.28 -3.92 -14.79
N ARG A 35 -9.72 -3.01 -13.99
CA ARG A 35 -10.45 -1.81 -13.56
C ARG A 35 -10.02 -0.60 -14.41
N ALA A 36 -10.97 -0.06 -15.17
CA ALA A 36 -10.79 1.13 -16.00
C ALA A 36 -10.03 2.22 -15.23
N ALA A 37 -8.89 2.64 -15.76
CA ALA A 37 -8.09 3.73 -15.22
C ALA A 37 -8.96 4.98 -15.14
N ARG A 38 -9.20 5.50 -13.94
CA ARG A 38 -9.68 6.88 -13.80
C ARG A 38 -8.49 7.73 -14.22
N GLY A 39 -8.61 8.53 -15.28
CA GLY A 39 -7.48 9.27 -15.82
C GLY A 39 -6.69 10.01 -14.74
N LEU A 40 -5.49 9.52 -14.42
CA LEU A 40 -4.62 10.18 -13.44
C LEU A 40 -4.21 11.55 -13.97
N ALA A 41 -4.13 12.53 -13.06
CA ALA A 41 -3.49 13.80 -13.36
C ALA A 41 -2.04 13.55 -13.83
N PRO A 42 -1.53 14.31 -14.81
CA PRO A 42 -0.21 14.04 -15.41
C PRO A 42 0.94 13.95 -14.41
N GLY A 43 0.96 14.82 -13.38
CA GLY A 43 1.98 14.79 -12.34
C GLY A 43 1.94 13.49 -11.53
N LEU A 44 0.76 13.09 -11.05
CA LEU A 44 0.59 11.86 -10.28
C LEU A 44 0.95 10.60 -11.11
N ARG A 45 0.66 10.61 -12.41
CA ARG A 45 1.11 9.55 -13.32
C ARG A 45 2.64 9.47 -13.38
N ALA A 46 3.32 10.61 -13.50
CA ALA A 46 4.78 10.66 -13.56
C ALA A 46 5.42 10.17 -12.25
N ASP A 47 4.85 10.56 -11.11
CA ASP A 47 5.28 10.08 -9.79
C ASP A 47 5.12 8.56 -9.68
N ALA A 48 3.96 8.04 -10.08
CA ALA A 48 3.68 6.61 -10.06
C ALA A 48 4.65 5.80 -10.95
N VAL A 49 4.99 6.29 -12.13
CA VAL A 49 5.99 5.66 -13.02
C VAL A 49 7.37 5.67 -12.38
N THR A 50 7.79 6.80 -11.81
CA THR A 50 9.10 6.95 -11.15
C THR A 50 9.21 5.97 -9.99
N VAL A 51 8.21 5.95 -9.12
CA VAL A 51 8.18 5.06 -7.96
C VAL A 51 8.15 3.59 -8.40
N ALA A 52 7.34 3.22 -9.38
CA ALA A 52 7.34 1.84 -9.88
C ALA A 52 8.73 1.41 -10.39
N ALA A 53 9.44 2.29 -11.10
CA ALA A 53 10.79 2.02 -11.60
C ALA A 53 11.82 1.86 -10.47
N GLU A 54 11.82 2.76 -9.46
CA GLU A 54 12.70 2.66 -8.28
C GLU A 54 12.52 1.35 -7.51
N LEU A 55 11.30 0.81 -7.56
CA LEU A 55 10.89 -0.41 -6.87
C LEU A 55 11.07 -1.68 -7.72
N GLY A 56 11.48 -1.52 -8.99
CA GLY A 56 11.59 -2.61 -9.96
C GLY A 56 10.26 -3.33 -10.18
N LEU A 57 9.16 -2.58 -10.22
CA LEU A 57 7.81 -3.08 -10.48
C LEU A 57 7.38 -2.75 -11.91
N ASP A 58 6.98 -3.78 -12.65
CA ASP A 58 6.33 -3.62 -13.95
C ASP A 58 4.80 -3.64 -13.77
N VAL A 59 4.25 -2.48 -13.43
CA VAL A 59 2.83 -2.29 -13.13
C VAL A 59 2.30 -1.01 -13.75
N GLU A 60 1.00 -1.00 -14.07
CA GLU A 60 0.32 0.21 -14.55
C GLU A 60 0.34 1.33 -13.48
N PRO A 61 0.48 2.61 -13.87
CA PRO A 61 0.52 3.73 -12.94
C PRO A 61 -0.67 3.78 -11.97
N ASP A 62 -1.88 3.44 -12.46
CA ASP A 62 -3.08 3.36 -11.63
C ASP A 62 -2.96 2.31 -10.51
N LEU A 63 -2.36 1.14 -10.80
CA LEU A 63 -2.13 0.11 -9.80
C LEU A 63 -1.08 0.56 -8.78
N MET A 64 -0.04 1.26 -9.23
CA MET A 64 0.98 1.81 -8.34
C MET A 64 0.38 2.84 -7.38
N VAL A 65 -0.51 3.73 -7.85
CA VAL A 65 -1.23 4.68 -6.99
C VAL A 65 -2.08 3.96 -5.95
N ARG A 66 -2.81 2.91 -6.34
CA ARG A 66 -3.60 2.09 -5.40
C ARG A 66 -2.71 1.39 -4.38
N LEU A 67 -1.55 0.88 -4.79
CA LEU A 67 -0.58 0.25 -3.90
C LEU A 67 -0.04 1.24 -2.86
N LEU A 68 0.29 2.46 -3.27
CA LEU A 68 0.66 3.53 -2.34
C LEU A 68 -0.46 3.88 -1.37
N GLY A 69 -1.71 3.96 -1.85
CA GLY A 69 -2.88 4.19 -1.00
C GLY A 69 -3.15 3.05 -0.01
N ALA A 70 -3.00 1.79 -0.44
CA ALA A 70 -3.14 0.63 0.44
C ALA A 70 -2.07 0.63 1.54
N TRP A 71 -0.83 0.96 1.17
CA TRP A 71 0.28 1.07 2.11
C TRP A 71 0.02 2.16 3.17
N THR A 72 -0.41 3.35 2.77
CA THR A 72 -0.72 4.44 3.72
C THR A 72 -1.89 4.09 4.62
N GLN A 73 -2.93 3.44 4.09
CA GLN A 73 -4.09 3.00 4.88
C GLN A 73 -3.69 1.96 5.94
N LEU A 74 -2.89 0.95 5.60
CA LEU A 74 -2.41 -0.05 6.57
C LEU A 74 -1.64 0.60 7.71
N PHE A 75 -0.72 1.52 7.40
CA PHE A 75 0.01 2.28 8.41
C PHE A 75 -0.93 3.14 9.26
N GLY A 76 -1.94 3.76 8.65
CA GLY A 76 -2.96 4.54 9.34
C GLY A 76 -3.77 3.70 10.34
N MET A 77 -4.23 2.51 9.93
CA MET A 77 -4.97 1.59 10.80
C MET A 77 -4.16 1.19 12.03
N VAL A 78 -2.93 0.71 11.82
CA VAL A 78 -2.04 0.32 12.93
C VAL A 78 -1.73 1.51 13.82
N SER A 79 -1.48 2.70 13.25
CA SER A 79 -1.22 3.91 14.04
C SER A 79 -2.43 4.30 14.89
N PHE A 80 -3.64 4.26 14.32
CA PHE A 80 -4.86 4.63 15.03
C PHE A 80 -5.19 3.66 16.16
N GLU A 81 -4.94 2.37 15.96
CA GLU A 81 -5.05 1.37 17.00
C GLU A 81 -4.02 1.62 18.12
N VAL A 82 -2.73 1.70 17.78
CA VAL A 82 -1.63 1.88 18.75
C VAL A 82 -1.74 3.17 19.55
N PHE A 83 -2.19 4.26 18.92
CA PHE A 83 -2.39 5.56 19.59
C PHE A 83 -3.79 5.72 20.20
N GLY A 84 -4.64 4.69 20.19
CA GLY A 84 -5.92 4.68 20.87
C GLY A 84 -7.03 5.52 20.22
N HIS A 85 -6.85 5.99 18.98
CA HIS A 85 -7.87 6.77 18.26
C HIS A 85 -9.15 5.95 17.99
N THR A 86 -9.05 4.62 17.98
CA THR A 86 -10.20 3.71 17.80
C THR A 86 -10.74 3.13 19.11
N HIS A 87 -10.21 3.53 20.26
CA HIS A 87 -10.66 3.03 21.56
C HIS A 87 -12.12 3.40 21.83
N GLY A 88 -12.95 2.41 22.16
CA GLY A 88 -14.39 2.61 22.34
C GLY A 88 -15.18 2.87 21.05
N VAL A 89 -14.53 2.76 19.88
CA VAL A 89 -15.16 2.87 18.56
C VAL A 89 -15.16 1.51 17.87
N ILE A 90 -14.01 0.83 17.88
CA ILE A 90 -13.84 -0.54 17.39
C ILE A 90 -13.55 -1.42 18.61
N GLU A 91 -14.34 -2.47 18.79
CA GLU A 91 -14.16 -3.43 19.87
C GLU A 91 -13.37 -4.67 19.43
N ASP A 92 -13.52 -5.06 18.16
CA ASP A 92 -12.80 -6.17 17.54
C ASP A 92 -11.83 -5.65 16.47
N HIS A 93 -10.63 -5.28 16.91
CA HIS A 93 -9.57 -4.73 16.05
C HIS A 93 -9.04 -5.75 15.04
N ASP A 94 -8.95 -7.02 15.43
CA ASP A 94 -8.45 -8.09 14.57
C ASP A 94 -9.41 -8.35 13.41
N ALA A 95 -10.72 -8.44 13.68
CA ALA A 95 -11.73 -8.61 12.65
C ALA A 95 -11.79 -7.37 11.73
N PHE A 96 -11.72 -6.17 12.30
CA PHE A 96 -11.68 -4.93 11.51
C PHE A 96 -10.46 -4.90 10.58
N PHE A 97 -9.26 -5.16 11.10
CA PHE A 97 -8.03 -5.17 10.32
C PHE A 97 -8.09 -6.21 9.21
N THR A 98 -8.55 -7.42 9.51
CA THR A 98 -8.72 -8.50 8.52
C THR A 98 -9.65 -8.08 7.38
N ALA A 99 -10.83 -7.55 7.71
CA ALA A 99 -11.79 -7.10 6.70
C ALA A 99 -11.22 -5.98 5.80
N GLN A 100 -10.42 -5.07 6.36
CA GLN A 100 -9.78 -4.01 5.59
C GLN A 100 -8.64 -4.54 4.71
N VAL A 101 -7.86 -5.50 5.19
CA VAL A 101 -6.81 -6.15 4.38
C VAL A 101 -7.43 -6.86 3.17
N ASP A 102 -8.55 -7.56 3.35
CA ASP A 102 -9.25 -8.24 2.26
C ASP A 102 -9.77 -7.23 1.22
N ALA A 103 -10.38 -6.13 1.67
CA ALA A 103 -10.83 -5.06 0.77
C ALA A 103 -9.68 -4.40 0.00
N LEU A 104 -8.51 -4.24 0.64
CA LEU A 104 -7.30 -3.74 -0.01
C LEU A 104 -6.73 -4.75 -1.02
N ALA A 105 -6.77 -6.05 -0.71
CA ALA A 105 -6.35 -7.09 -1.65
C ALA A 105 -7.22 -7.07 -2.92
N ASP A 106 -8.53 -6.94 -2.77
CA ASP A 106 -9.46 -6.78 -3.89
C ASP A 106 -9.21 -5.49 -4.70
N LEU A 107 -8.92 -4.37 -4.02
CA LEU A 107 -8.58 -3.10 -4.66
C LEU A 107 -7.32 -3.21 -5.54
N LEU A 108 -6.36 -4.01 -5.08
CA LEU A 108 -5.10 -4.31 -5.76
C LEU A 108 -5.22 -5.47 -6.75
N GLU A 109 -6.42 -6.04 -6.92
CA GLU A 109 -6.70 -7.16 -7.82
C GLU A 109 -5.84 -8.40 -7.51
N LEU A 110 -5.47 -8.58 -6.24
CA LEU A 110 -4.76 -9.76 -5.77
C LEU A 110 -5.70 -10.97 -5.78
N PRO A 111 -5.21 -12.18 -6.10
CA PRO A 111 -6.03 -13.38 -6.00
C PRO A 111 -6.47 -13.63 -4.56
N SER A 112 -7.73 -14.02 -4.38
CA SER A 112 -8.25 -14.55 -3.13
C SER A 112 -7.41 -15.76 -2.71
N ARG A 113 -7.07 -15.86 -1.42
CA ARG A 113 -6.39 -17.04 -0.86
C ARG A 113 -7.31 -18.25 -0.82
#